data_AF-A0A523BTG4-F1
#
_entry.id   AF-A0A523BTG4-F1
#
_cell.length_a   1.000
_cell.length_b   1.000
_cell.length_c   1.000
_cell.angle_alpha   90.00
_cell.angle_beta   90.00
_cell.angle_gamma   90.00
#
_symmetry.space_group_name_H-M   'P 1'
#
loop_
_entity.id
_entity.type
_entity.pdbx_description
1 polymer ?
#
loop_
_entity_poly.entity_id
_entity_poly.type
_entity_poly.pdbx_seq_one_letter_code
_entity_poly.pdbx_strand_id
1 'polypeptide(L)'
;MAWFITGLRHEAIRLAKKHRRLREHELLILNDLLSQDGEDEVTEMLETIAATDDTLTEVEDMVFLQEALTLLTPQQQKVITATVLEERTEQEVAEELGMSQPAVHQMKERALNRLREYFVLDEPTAK
;
A
#
# COMPACT_ATOMS: atom_id res chain seq x y z
N MET A 1 -3.44 17.28 -9.35
CA MET A 1 -4.17 16.02 -9.04
C MET A 1 -3.37 14.79 -9.46
N ALA A 2 -2.91 14.69 -10.70
CA ALA A 2 -2.23 13.48 -11.22
C ALA A 2 -1.05 13.00 -10.37
N TRP A 3 -0.11 13.87 -9.97
CA TRP A 3 1.12 13.45 -9.27
C TRP A 3 0.87 12.78 -7.90
N PHE A 4 -0.12 13.25 -7.13
CA PHE A 4 -0.46 12.69 -5.80
C PHE A 4 -1.10 11.31 -5.93
N ILE A 5 -2.05 11.17 -6.87
CA ILE A 5 -2.70 9.89 -7.18
C ILE A 5 -1.67 8.89 -7.73
N THR A 6 -0.77 9.35 -8.59
CA THR A 6 0.35 8.57 -9.11
C THR A 6 1.31 8.15 -7.99
N GLY A 7 1.59 9.03 -7.01
CA GLY A 7 2.36 8.70 -5.81
C GLY A 7 1.72 7.60 -4.98
N LEU A 8 0.44 7.76 -4.59
CA LEU A 8 -0.31 6.74 -3.85
C LEU A 8 -0.33 5.38 -4.57
N ARG A 9 -0.51 5.40 -5.89
CA ARG A 9 -0.48 4.20 -6.73
C ARG A 9 0.89 3.54 -6.74
N HIS A 10 1.95 4.30 -6.98
CA HIS A 10 3.29 3.77 -6.97
C HIS A 10 3.60 3.14 -5.62
N GLU A 11 3.19 3.79 -4.54
CA GLU A 11 3.40 3.30 -3.19
C GLU A 11 2.69 1.96 -2.96
N ALA A 12 1.40 1.88 -3.32
CA ALA A 12 0.65 0.64 -3.23
C ALA A 12 1.23 -0.50 -4.10
N ILE A 13 1.65 -0.19 -5.34
CA ILE A 13 2.29 -1.18 -6.24
C ILE A 13 3.63 -1.64 -5.68
N ARG A 14 4.42 -0.71 -5.11
CA ARG A 14 5.73 -0.98 -4.52
C ARG A 14 5.57 -1.89 -3.30
N LEU A 15 4.67 -1.57 -2.38
CA LEU A 15 4.28 -2.42 -1.25
C LEU A 15 3.85 -3.82 -1.71
N ALA A 16 2.92 -3.89 -2.67
CA ALA A 16 2.37 -5.17 -3.12
C ALA A 16 3.44 -6.07 -3.76
N LYS A 17 4.36 -5.50 -4.56
CA LYS A 17 5.49 -6.22 -5.14
C LYS A 17 6.49 -6.68 -4.08
N LYS A 18 6.79 -5.83 -3.09
CA LYS A 18 7.72 -6.15 -2.00
C LYS A 18 7.17 -7.27 -1.10
N HIS A 19 5.91 -7.18 -0.68
CA HIS A 19 5.24 -8.25 0.09
C HIS A 19 5.15 -9.59 -0.66
N ARG A 20 5.06 -9.56 -2.00
CA ARG A 20 5.11 -10.79 -2.80
C ARG A 20 6.51 -11.41 -2.72
N ARG A 21 7.56 -10.61 -2.92
CA ARG A 21 8.96 -11.07 -2.83
C ARG A 21 9.29 -11.63 -1.45
N LEU A 22 8.87 -10.95 -0.38
CA LEU A 22 9.09 -11.42 0.99
C LEU A 22 8.42 -12.77 1.23
N ARG A 23 7.16 -12.95 0.82
CA ARG A 23 6.46 -14.23 0.94
C ARG A 23 7.09 -15.34 0.09
N GLU A 24 7.50 -15.02 -1.13
CA GLU A 24 8.20 -15.98 -2.00
C GLU A 24 9.53 -16.41 -1.36
N HIS A 25 10.29 -15.46 -0.82
CA HIS A 25 11.55 -15.73 -0.13
C HIS A 25 11.34 -16.56 1.15
N GLU A 26 10.37 -16.17 1.98
CA GLU A 26 9.98 -16.93 3.18
C GLU A 26 9.58 -18.37 2.81
N LEU A 27 8.79 -18.57 1.76
CA LEU A 27 8.40 -19.89 1.29
C LEU A 27 9.60 -20.72 0.78
N LEU A 28 10.55 -20.11 0.08
CA LEU A 28 11.77 -20.77 -0.39
C LEU A 28 12.62 -21.23 0.80
N ILE A 29 12.78 -20.37 1.81
CA ILE A 29 13.47 -20.68 3.07
C ILE A 29 12.76 -21.82 3.80
N LEU A 30 11.45 -21.72 3.96
CA LEU A 30 10.67 -22.73 4.68
C LEU A 30 10.74 -24.09 3.96
N ASN A 31 10.73 -24.08 2.63
CA ASN A 31 10.87 -25.28 1.82
C ASN A 31 12.28 -25.88 1.89
N ASP A 32 13.31 -25.04 1.90
CA ASP A 32 14.70 -25.48 2.06
C ASP A 32 14.95 -26.07 3.46
N LEU A 33 14.44 -25.42 4.51
CA LEU A 33 14.46 -25.92 5.90
C LEU A 33 13.69 -27.25 6.05
N LEU A 34 12.59 -27.43 5.32
CA LEU A 34 11.87 -28.71 5.28
C LEU A 34 12.64 -29.79 4.51
N SER A 35 13.60 -29.40 3.66
CA SER A 35 14.41 -30.28 2.82
C SER A 35 15.76 -30.64 3.44
N GLN A 36 16.24 -29.88 4.43
CA GLN A 36 17.56 -30.04 5.06
C GLN A 36 17.48 -30.26 6.58
N ASP A 37 18.24 -31.22 7.10
CA ASP A 37 18.37 -31.56 8.54
C ASP A 37 19.66 -30.95 9.15
N GLY A 38 19.94 -29.66 8.85
CA GLY A 38 21.22 -29.01 9.14
C GLY A 38 21.09 -27.66 9.86
N GLU A 39 21.51 -27.61 11.13
CA GLU A 39 21.36 -26.47 12.04
C GLU A 39 22.28 -25.25 11.70
N ASP A 40 23.35 -25.44 10.92
CA ASP A 40 24.36 -24.40 10.66
C ASP A 40 23.97 -23.39 9.56
N GLU A 41 23.11 -23.77 8.59
CA GLU A 41 22.68 -22.89 7.47
C GLU A 41 21.62 -21.85 7.91
N VAL A 42 20.88 -22.15 8.99
CA VAL A 42 19.83 -21.30 9.57
C VAL A 42 20.40 -19.98 10.12
N THR A 43 21.64 -19.99 10.60
CA THR A 43 22.28 -18.85 11.27
C THR A 43 22.81 -17.81 10.27
N GLU A 44 23.40 -18.26 9.14
CA GLU A 44 23.89 -17.39 8.06
C GLU A 44 22.72 -16.73 7.28
N MET A 45 21.56 -17.40 7.25
CA MET A 45 20.32 -16.90 6.63
C MET A 45 19.57 -15.84 7.46
N LEU A 46 19.58 -15.96 8.79
CA LEU A 46 18.98 -14.98 9.70
C LEU A 46 19.66 -13.60 9.61
N GLU A 47 20.97 -13.59 9.37
CA GLU A 47 21.77 -12.37 9.17
C GLU A 47 21.41 -11.65 7.86
N THR A 48 21.01 -12.39 6.82
CA THR A 48 20.60 -11.81 5.52
C THR A 48 19.21 -11.14 5.59
N ILE A 49 18.30 -11.66 6.43
CA ILE A 49 17.02 -10.99 6.74
C ILE A 49 17.28 -9.66 7.48
N ALA A 50 18.23 -9.65 8.41
CA ALA A 50 18.61 -8.46 9.18
C ALA A 50 19.39 -7.40 8.37
N ALA A 51 20.10 -7.80 7.31
CA ALA A 51 20.88 -6.90 6.45
C ALA A 51 20.02 -6.02 5.49
N THR A 52 18.70 -6.08 5.59
CA THR A 52 17.79 -5.24 4.82
C THR A 52 17.56 -3.91 5.55
N ASP A 53 18.41 -2.93 5.23
CA ASP A 53 18.21 -1.47 5.43
C ASP A 53 16.85 -0.97 4.86
N ASP A 54 16.18 -1.85 4.12
CA ASP A 54 14.85 -1.79 3.54
C ASP A 54 13.68 -1.94 4.53
N THR A 55 13.90 -2.40 5.77
CA THR A 55 12.82 -2.66 6.76
C THR A 55 12.23 -1.39 7.35
N LEU A 56 13.04 -0.37 7.62
CA LEU A 56 12.55 0.91 8.16
C LEU A 56 11.69 1.63 7.13
N THR A 57 12.20 1.77 5.91
CA THR A 57 11.47 2.34 4.76
C THR A 57 10.16 1.54 4.49
N GLU A 58 10.18 0.22 4.65
CA GLU A 58 8.98 -0.62 4.52
C GLU A 58 7.90 -0.29 5.56
N VAL A 59 8.29 -0.15 6.82
CA VAL A 59 7.37 0.21 7.89
C VAL A 59 6.81 1.61 7.64
N GLU A 60 7.65 2.57 7.26
CA GLU A 60 7.24 3.96 6.99
C GLU A 60 6.19 4.04 5.87
N ASP A 61 6.41 3.33 4.77
CA ASP A 61 5.50 3.37 3.63
C ASP A 61 4.18 2.60 3.85
N MET A 62 4.24 1.49 4.60
CA MET A 62 3.04 0.79 5.07
C MET A 62 2.21 1.65 6.02
N VAL A 63 2.87 2.30 6.97
CA VAL A 63 2.24 3.23 7.90
C VAL A 63 1.63 4.39 7.13
N PHE A 64 2.33 4.98 6.16
CA PHE A 64 1.82 6.07 5.34
C PHE A 64 0.52 5.72 4.61
N LEU A 65 0.48 4.60 3.89
CA LEU A 65 -0.74 4.19 3.17
C LEU A 65 -1.89 3.85 4.13
N GLN A 66 -1.57 3.22 5.26
CA GLN A 66 -2.56 2.84 6.25
C GLN A 66 -3.14 4.06 6.96
N GLU A 67 -2.31 5.01 7.36
CA GLU A 67 -2.70 6.31 7.91
C GLU A 67 -3.55 7.08 6.92
N ALA A 68 -3.12 7.18 5.65
CA ALA A 68 -3.89 7.81 4.59
C ALA A 68 -5.31 7.26 4.53
N LEU A 69 -5.45 5.94 4.46
CA LEU A 69 -6.76 5.31 4.39
C LEU A 69 -7.59 5.55 5.67
N THR A 70 -6.99 5.55 6.86
CA THR A 70 -7.72 5.78 8.13
C THR A 70 -8.37 7.16 8.23
N LEU A 71 -7.86 8.15 7.48
CA LEU A 71 -8.45 9.49 7.43
C LEU A 71 -9.80 9.50 6.71
N LEU A 72 -10.06 8.51 5.85
CA LEU A 72 -11.27 8.43 5.03
C LEU A 72 -12.39 7.68 5.73
N THR A 73 -13.64 8.02 5.40
CA THR A 73 -14.78 7.19 5.84
C THR A 73 -14.72 5.81 5.18
N PRO A 74 -15.36 4.77 5.74
CA PRO A 74 -15.34 3.43 5.14
C PRO A 74 -15.84 3.40 3.68
N GLN A 75 -16.81 4.25 3.33
CA GLN A 75 -17.29 4.39 1.96
C GLN A 75 -16.25 5.06 1.05
N GLN A 76 -15.58 6.10 1.53
CA GLN A 76 -14.50 6.77 0.79
C GLN A 76 -13.30 5.85 0.59
N GLN A 77 -12.92 5.06 1.60
CA GLN A 77 -11.87 4.04 1.48
C GLN A 77 -12.20 3.07 0.35
N LYS A 78 -13.41 2.50 0.32
CA LYS A 78 -13.83 1.59 -0.76
C LYS A 78 -13.72 2.22 -2.14
N VAL A 79 -14.21 3.46 -2.29
CA VAL A 79 -14.13 4.18 -3.57
C VAL A 79 -12.68 4.47 -3.98
N ILE A 80 -11.82 4.89 -3.05
CA ILE A 80 -10.41 5.17 -3.33
C ILE A 80 -9.66 3.89 -3.66
N THR A 81 -9.83 2.82 -2.89
CA THR A 81 -9.21 1.52 -3.17
C THR A 81 -9.59 1.04 -4.56
N ALA A 82 -10.89 0.99 -4.89
CA ALA A 82 -11.33 0.49 -6.18
C ALA A 82 -10.88 1.38 -7.36
N THR A 83 -10.98 2.71 -7.24
CA THR A 83 -10.71 3.60 -8.38
C THR A 83 -9.25 4.00 -8.54
N VAL A 84 -8.49 4.08 -7.43
CA VAL A 84 -7.10 4.54 -7.43
C VAL A 84 -6.12 3.39 -7.34
N LEU A 85 -6.40 2.39 -6.49
CA LEU A 85 -5.46 1.27 -6.28
C LEU A 85 -5.73 0.13 -7.26
N GLU A 86 -7.00 -0.17 -7.55
CA GLU A 86 -7.42 -1.28 -8.42
C GLU A 86 -7.72 -0.86 -9.88
N GLU A 87 -7.64 0.44 -10.20
CA GLU A 87 -7.89 1.00 -11.55
C GLU A 87 -9.30 0.76 -12.11
N ARG A 88 -10.26 0.42 -11.26
CA ARG A 88 -11.64 0.22 -11.69
C ARG A 88 -12.27 1.55 -12.06
N THR A 89 -13.14 1.54 -13.06
CA THR A 89 -13.84 2.74 -13.50
C THR A 89 -14.86 3.19 -12.45
N GLU A 90 -15.11 4.50 -12.38
CA GLU A 90 -16.12 5.04 -11.46
C GLU A 90 -17.53 4.48 -11.75
N GLN A 91 -17.79 4.08 -13.00
CA GLN A 91 -19.02 3.43 -13.42
C GLN A 91 -19.16 2.02 -12.82
N GLU A 92 -18.13 1.18 -12.93
CA GLU A 92 -18.14 -0.18 -12.33
C GLU A 92 -18.30 -0.12 -10.81
N VAL A 93 -17.66 0.85 -10.16
CA VAL A 93 -17.78 1.08 -8.72
C VAL A 93 -19.18 1.59 -8.34
N ALA A 94 -19.79 2.43 -9.18
CA ALA A 94 -21.15 2.91 -8.97
C ALA A 94 -22.17 1.77 -9.03
N GLU A 95 -22.01 0.85 -10.00
CA GLU A 95 -22.85 -0.34 -10.13
C GLU A 95 -22.70 -1.27 -8.91
N GLU A 96 -21.48 -1.51 -8.44
CA GLU A 96 -21.23 -2.35 -7.25
C GLU A 96 -21.82 -1.74 -5.97
N LEU A 97 -21.69 -0.42 -5.79
CA LEU A 97 -22.13 0.26 -4.58
C LEU A 97 -23.62 0.66 -4.61
N GLY A 98 -24.33 0.42 -5.72
CA GLY A 98 -25.71 0.86 -5.90
C GLY A 98 -25.88 2.38 -5.90
N MET A 99 -24.88 3.10 -6.43
CA MET A 99 -24.81 4.56 -6.49
C MET A 99 -24.82 5.05 -7.94
N SER A 100 -24.97 6.36 -8.16
CA SER A 100 -24.74 6.95 -9.47
C SER A 100 -23.25 7.25 -9.68
N GLN A 101 -22.76 7.17 -10.93
CA GLN A 101 -21.37 7.51 -11.24
C GLN A 101 -20.98 8.93 -10.79
N PRO A 102 -21.81 9.98 -10.93
CA PRO A 102 -21.50 11.30 -10.39
C PRO A 102 -21.36 11.32 -8.85
N ALA A 103 -22.11 10.47 -8.14
CA ALA A 103 -21.99 10.35 -6.69
C ALA A 103 -20.66 9.70 -6.29
N VAL A 104 -20.23 8.66 -7.02
CA VAL A 104 -18.90 8.05 -6.84
C VAL A 104 -17.79 9.06 -7.15
N HIS A 105 -17.92 9.81 -8.25
CA HIS A 105 -16.98 10.87 -8.62
C HIS A 105 -16.83 11.92 -7.50
N GLN A 106 -17.94 12.47 -7.00
CA GLN A 106 -17.91 13.41 -5.89
C GLN A 106 -17.30 12.82 -4.62
N MET A 107 -17.59 11.55 -4.33
CA MET A 107 -17.03 10.88 -3.16
C MET A 107 -15.52 10.71 -3.27
N LYS A 108 -15.03 10.32 -4.44
CA LYS A 108 -13.61 10.22 -4.77
C LYS A 108 -12.91 11.57 -4.62
N GLU A 109 -13.45 12.64 -5.21
CA GLU A 109 -12.87 13.97 -5.10
C GLU A 109 -12.82 14.46 -3.64
N ARG A 110 -13.90 14.24 -2.88
CA ARG A 110 -13.91 14.58 -1.43
C ARG A 110 -12.86 13.79 -0.65
N ALA A 111 -12.69 12.52 -0.96
CA ALA A 111 -11.68 11.68 -0.32
C ALA A 111 -10.26 12.15 -0.66
N LEU A 112 -9.97 12.40 -1.94
CA LEU A 112 -8.66 12.90 -2.37
C LEU A 112 -8.32 14.27 -1.77
N ASN A 113 -9.30 15.17 -1.66
CA ASN A 113 -9.09 16.47 -1.02
C ASN A 113 -8.78 16.31 0.47
N ARG A 114 -9.46 15.40 1.17
CA ARG A 114 -9.21 15.12 2.58
C ARG A 114 -7.82 14.54 2.83
N LEU A 115 -7.38 13.60 1.98
CA LEU A 115 -6.00 13.09 2.03
C LEU A 115 -5.00 14.22 1.81
N ARG A 116 -5.23 15.05 0.79
CA ARG A 116 -4.35 16.17 0.46
C ARG A 116 -4.21 17.16 1.61
N GLU A 117 -5.31 17.58 2.22
CA GLU A 117 -5.27 18.52 3.34
C GLU A 117 -4.39 18.00 4.48
N TYR A 118 -4.46 16.70 4.78
CA TYR A 118 -3.65 16.11 5.83
C TYR A 118 -2.17 16.02 5.45
N PHE A 119 -1.85 15.57 4.23
CA PHE A 119 -0.46 15.34 3.82
C PHE A 119 0.27 16.58 3.32
N VAL A 120 -0.43 17.58 2.78
CA VAL A 120 0.18 18.86 2.38
C VAL A 120 0.51 19.72 3.60
N LEU A 121 -0.17 19.52 4.72
CA LEU A 121 0.18 20.18 5.99
C LEU A 121 1.42 19.57 6.66
N ASP A 122 1.85 18.38 6.20
CA ASP A 122 3.00 17.65 6.72
C ASP A 122 4.25 17.77 5.82
N GLU A 123 4.20 18.63 4.79
CA GLU A 123 5.45 19.07 4.15
C GLU A 123 6.26 19.84 5.21
N PRO A 124 7.49 19.40 5.55
CA PRO A 124 8.35 20.23 6.36
C PRO A 124 8.53 21.50 5.56
N THR A 125 8.21 22.64 6.16
CA THR A 125 8.61 23.95 5.67
C THR A 125 10.13 24.03 5.76
N ALA A 126 10.81 23.32 4.87
CA ALA A 126 12.24 23.38 4.68
C ALA A 126 12.52 24.71 3.98
N LYS A 127 12.88 25.69 4.81
CA LYS A 127 13.47 26.95 4.42
C LYS A 127 14.97 26.89 4.64
#